data_AF-A0A2A4J551-F1
#
_entry.id   AF-A0A2A4J551-F1
#
_cell.length_a   1.000
_cell.length_b   1.000
_cell.length_c   1.000
_cell.angle_alpha   90.00
_cell.angle_beta   90.00
_cell.angle_gamma   90.00
#
_symmetry.space_group_name_H-M   'P 1'
#
loop_
_entity.id
_entity.type
_entity.pdbx_description
1 polymer ?
#
loop_
_entity_poly.entity_id
_entity_poly.type
_entity_poly.pdbx_seq_one_letter_code
_entity_poly.pdbx_strand_id
1 'polypeptide(L)'
;MSAFKIFRQNYFNRASKHVMIDFSVAAALINKFHTKIRDRDDAAQILEIVNQNMEINNDLSEYVRERNLNRARADFRNINVDSENVREFPVLSYSDLILIACGTYQLKQAPSYYGEHIRFNGCYQIELCNDHRGSIMEGVNVSPNCFLLRARIAGRHISRKVYFVYILINSNDSGRSAIKKYCCNCIVGRRTVGCCAHVMTVIWYLGWARYQTNIFPPAQFLDDVLIVYDTNDMNV
;
A
#
# COMPACT_ATOMS: atom_id res chain seq x y z
N MET A 1 12.10 12.52 15.53
CA MET A 1 12.38 13.31 16.75
C MET A 1 12.17 14.77 16.41
N SER A 2 11.22 15.47 17.04
CA SER A 2 10.99 16.90 16.78
C SER A 2 11.96 17.69 17.67
N ALA A 3 12.93 18.34 17.05
CA ALA A 3 14.13 18.87 17.71
C ALA A 3 13.91 20.15 18.54
N PHE A 4 12.71 20.74 18.58
CA PHE A 4 12.48 22.01 19.26
C PHE A 4 11.18 21.99 20.06
N LYS A 5 11.29 21.63 21.35
CA LYS A 5 10.15 21.59 22.30
C LYS A 5 9.42 22.93 22.44
N ILE A 6 10.10 24.05 22.20
CA ILE A 6 9.57 25.41 22.35
C ILE A 6 8.38 25.70 21.42
N PHE A 7 8.36 25.13 20.21
CA PHE A 7 7.26 25.33 19.24
C PHE A 7 6.04 24.43 19.48
N ARG A 8 6.06 23.57 20.50
CA ARG A 8 4.94 22.67 20.85
C ARG A 8 4.05 23.22 21.96
N GLN A 9 4.40 24.35 22.57
CA GLN A 9 3.65 24.93 23.68
C GLN A 9 2.67 26.00 23.19
N ASN A 10 1.54 26.17 23.89
CA ASN A 10 0.65 27.31 23.69
C ASN A 10 1.42 28.59 24.05
N TYR A 11 1.71 29.42 23.06
CA TYR A 11 2.46 30.66 23.25
C TYR A 11 1.66 31.65 24.09
N PHE A 12 2.20 32.04 25.25
CA PHE A 12 1.71 33.21 25.98
C PHE A 12 1.95 34.48 25.15
N ASN A 13 1.00 35.41 25.14
CA ASN A 13 1.01 36.64 24.34
C ASN A 13 2.26 37.54 24.51
N ARG A 14 3.10 37.31 25.53
CA ARG A 14 4.39 37.99 25.71
C ARG A 14 5.53 37.33 24.92
N ALA A 15 5.50 36.01 24.75
CA ALA A 15 6.50 35.26 23.99
C ALA A 15 6.29 35.36 22.47
N SER A 16 5.06 35.66 22.02
CA SER A 16 4.75 35.87 20.59
C SER A 16 5.59 36.97 19.93
N LYS A 17 6.03 37.97 20.71
CA LYS A 17 6.86 39.09 20.23
C LYS A 17 8.19 38.65 19.63
N HIS A 18 8.72 37.51 20.04
CA HIS A 18 10.02 36.99 19.58
C HIS A 18 9.91 35.69 18.77
N VAL A 19 8.70 35.19 18.51
CA VAL A 19 8.49 33.92 17.78
C VAL A 19 9.22 33.86 16.44
N MET A 20 9.22 34.95 15.68
CA MET A 20 9.93 35.00 14.41
C MET A 20 11.45 34.94 14.59
N ILE A 21 11.98 35.56 15.65
CA ILE A 21 13.41 35.50 15.98
C ILE A 21 13.77 34.08 16.41
N ASP A 22 12.97 33.47 17.29
CA ASP A 22 13.16 32.08 17.73
C ASP A 22 13.10 31.10 16.56
N PHE A 23 12.16 31.32 15.62
CA PHE A 23 12.06 30.55 14.37
C PHE A 23 13.30 30.74 13.50
N SER A 24 13.76 31.97 13.29
CA SER A 24 14.98 32.26 12.53
C SER A 24 16.22 31.63 13.16
N VAL A 25 16.35 31.67 14.49
CA VAL A 25 17.43 31.01 15.23
C VAL A 25 17.34 29.50 15.06
N ALA A 26 16.17 28.90 15.24
CA ALA A 26 15.97 27.47 15.04
C ALA A 26 16.28 27.05 13.58
N ALA A 27 15.84 27.83 12.59
CA ALA A 27 16.15 27.59 11.18
C ALA A 27 17.65 27.71 10.89
N ALA A 28 18.34 28.72 11.46
CA ALA A 28 19.79 28.88 11.34
C ALA A 28 20.54 27.71 11.98
N LEU A 29 20.09 27.24 13.15
CA LEU A 29 20.65 26.06 13.83
C LEU A 29 20.43 24.79 13.00
N ILE A 30 19.23 24.59 12.44
CA ILE A 30 18.95 23.48 11.52
C ILE A 30 19.87 23.58 10.29
N ASN A 31 19.96 24.73 9.63
CA ASN A 31 20.77 24.88 8.43
C ASN A 31 22.28 24.67 8.70
N LYS A 32 22.76 25.05 9.89
CA LYS A 32 24.18 24.92 10.27
C LYS A 32 24.54 23.51 10.74
N PHE A 33 23.67 22.86 11.51
CA PHE A 33 24.02 21.64 12.24
C PHE A 33 23.22 20.40 11.83
N HIS A 34 22.04 20.56 11.22
CA HIS A 34 21.28 19.42 10.72
C HIS A 34 21.95 18.87 9.47
N THR A 35 21.92 17.55 9.30
CA THR A 35 22.38 16.92 8.05
C THR A 35 21.64 17.56 6.88
N LYS A 36 22.40 18.04 5.89
CA LYS A 36 21.81 18.60 4.67
C LYS A 36 20.79 17.62 4.12
N ILE A 37 19.58 18.10 3.88
CA ILE A 37 18.56 17.30 3.21
C ILE A 37 19.12 17.02 1.81
N ARG A 38 19.45 15.76 1.56
CA ARG A 38 19.86 15.27 0.26
C ARG A 38 18.68 14.54 -0.34
N ASP A 39 18.57 14.62 -1.65
CA ASP A 39 17.64 13.76 -2.37
C ASP A 39 18.00 12.31 -2.12
N ARG A 40 16.97 11.47 -2.18
CA ARG A 40 17.16 10.02 -2.15
C ARG A 40 17.80 9.58 -3.47
N ASP A 41 18.51 8.47 -3.42
CA ASP A 41 19.15 7.89 -4.61
C ASP A 41 18.13 7.57 -5.72
N ASP A 42 16.87 7.31 -5.37
CA ASP A 42 15.77 6.99 -6.29
C ASP A 42 14.96 8.22 -6.76
N ALA A 43 15.32 9.44 -6.34
CA ALA A 43 14.52 10.64 -6.61
C ALA A 43 14.32 10.91 -8.12
N ALA A 44 15.37 10.75 -8.93
CA ALA A 44 15.31 10.96 -10.38
C ALA A 44 14.31 9.99 -11.05
N GLN A 45 14.34 8.71 -10.67
CA GLN A 45 13.43 7.69 -11.20
C GLN A 45 11.99 7.94 -10.74
N ILE A 46 11.80 8.38 -9.50
CA ILE A 46 10.47 8.76 -9.01
C ILE A 46 9.91 9.94 -9.81
N LEU A 47 10.72 10.97 -10.06
CA LEU A 47 10.30 12.13 -10.87
C LEU A 47 9.92 11.72 -12.30
N GLU A 48 10.67 10.81 -12.91
CA GLU A 48 10.34 10.27 -14.22
C GLU A 48 8.97 9.58 -14.23
N ILE A 49 8.70 8.73 -13.23
CA ILE A 49 7.39 8.05 -13.09
C ILE A 49 6.26 9.07 -12.87
N VAL A 50 6.50 10.09 -12.04
CA VAL A 50 5.52 11.15 -11.78
C VAL A 50 5.18 11.87 -13.08
N ASN A 51 6.19 12.34 -13.82
CA ASN A 51 5.99 13.08 -15.06
C ASN A 51 5.30 12.23 -16.14
N GLN A 52 5.62 10.94 -16.23
CA GLN A 52 4.98 10.02 -17.17
C GLN A 52 3.50 9.79 -16.84
N ASN A 53 3.12 9.76 -15.56
CA ASN A 53 1.81 9.30 -15.14
C ASN A 53 0.85 10.40 -14.65
N MET A 54 1.34 11.61 -14.35
CA MET A 54 0.54 12.64 -13.64
C MET A 54 -0.73 13.07 -14.39
N GLU A 55 -0.70 13.08 -15.72
CA GLU A 55 -1.84 13.43 -16.57
C GLU A 55 -2.60 12.20 -17.12
N ILE A 56 -2.18 10.99 -16.73
CA ILE A 56 -2.79 9.74 -17.22
C ILE A 56 -3.94 9.33 -16.31
N ASN A 57 -5.10 9.06 -16.91
CA ASN A 57 -6.23 8.46 -16.21
C ASN A 57 -6.03 6.97 -15.96
N ASN A 58 -6.65 6.45 -14.90
CA ASN A 58 -6.54 5.03 -14.56
C ASN A 58 -7.62 4.21 -15.28
N ASP A 59 -7.34 3.81 -16.52
CA ASP A 59 -8.30 3.04 -17.34
C ASP A 59 -8.71 1.71 -16.69
N LEU A 60 -7.82 1.09 -15.89
CA LEU A 60 -8.18 -0.12 -15.14
C LEU A 60 -9.28 0.19 -14.11
N SER A 61 -9.20 1.33 -13.44
CA SER A 61 -10.26 1.79 -12.54
C SER A 61 -11.57 2.05 -13.27
N GLU A 62 -11.53 2.55 -14.51
CA GLU A 62 -12.73 2.81 -15.32
C GLU A 62 -13.36 1.49 -15.76
N TYR A 63 -12.54 0.58 -16.26
CA TYR A 63 -12.93 -0.77 -16.63
C TYR A 63 -13.60 -1.53 -15.47
N VAL A 64 -12.97 -1.53 -14.28
CA VAL A 64 -13.53 -2.17 -13.07
C VAL A 64 -14.90 -1.62 -12.72
N ARG A 65 -15.10 -0.30 -12.89
CA ARG A 65 -16.36 0.39 -12.61
C ARG A 65 -17.42 0.02 -13.63
N GLU A 66 -17.10 0.09 -14.93
CA GLU A 66 -18.04 -0.16 -16.02
C GLU A 66 -18.54 -1.60 -16.04
N ARG A 67 -17.65 -2.56 -15.77
CA ARG A 67 -17.98 -3.99 -15.69
C ARG A 67 -18.50 -4.42 -14.32
N ASN A 68 -18.61 -3.51 -13.36
CA ASN A 68 -19.07 -3.79 -11.99
C ASN A 68 -18.33 -4.96 -11.32
N LEU A 69 -17.00 -5.08 -11.52
CA LEU A 69 -16.24 -6.28 -11.13
C LEU A 69 -16.25 -6.56 -9.63
N ASN A 70 -16.55 -5.57 -8.78
CA ASN A 70 -16.71 -5.77 -7.33
C ASN A 70 -17.89 -6.72 -7.01
N ARG A 71 -18.90 -6.80 -7.89
CA ARG A 71 -20.09 -7.66 -7.74
C ARG A 71 -19.95 -8.98 -8.51
N ALA A 72 -19.06 -9.04 -9.50
CA ALA A 72 -18.79 -10.21 -10.30
C ALA A 72 -17.99 -11.25 -9.49
N ARG A 73 -18.67 -12.07 -8.67
CA ARG A 73 -17.99 -13.11 -7.87
C ARG A 73 -17.66 -14.35 -8.69
N ALA A 74 -18.53 -14.74 -9.63
CA ALA A 74 -18.35 -15.92 -10.47
C ALA A 74 -17.11 -15.82 -11.38
N ASP A 75 -16.69 -14.60 -11.71
CA ASP A 75 -15.54 -14.34 -12.59
C ASP A 75 -14.20 -14.47 -11.87
N PHE A 76 -14.19 -14.74 -10.57
CA PHE A 76 -12.97 -14.78 -9.76
C PHE A 76 -12.91 -16.04 -8.90
N ARG A 77 -11.76 -16.71 -8.93
CA ARG A 77 -11.45 -17.88 -8.10
C ARG A 77 -10.48 -17.50 -6.99
N ASN A 78 -10.75 -17.94 -5.75
CA ASN A 78 -9.78 -17.82 -4.67
C ASN A 78 -8.52 -18.63 -4.98
N ILE A 79 -7.36 -18.07 -4.64
CA ILE A 79 -6.08 -18.75 -4.75
C ILE A 79 -5.42 -18.89 -3.39
N ASN A 80 -4.80 -20.03 -3.15
CA ASN A 80 -3.88 -20.19 -2.03
C ASN A 80 -2.55 -19.54 -2.43
N VAL A 81 -2.09 -18.58 -1.63
CA VAL A 81 -0.87 -17.81 -1.91
C VAL A 81 0.38 -18.69 -1.93
N ASP A 82 0.35 -19.82 -1.22
CA ASP A 82 1.43 -20.81 -1.15
C ASP A 82 1.34 -21.85 -2.28
N SER A 83 0.32 -21.77 -3.15
CA SER A 83 0.15 -22.68 -4.30
C SER A 83 0.83 -22.20 -5.57
N GLU A 84 1.04 -23.11 -6.52
CA GLU A 84 1.73 -22.84 -7.80
C GLU A 84 1.10 -21.71 -8.62
N ASN A 85 -0.20 -21.42 -8.43
CA ASN A 85 -0.93 -20.39 -9.17
C ASN A 85 -0.43 -18.96 -8.92
N VAL A 86 0.39 -18.74 -7.89
CA VAL A 86 0.94 -17.41 -7.57
C VAL A 86 2.42 -17.29 -7.96
N ARG A 87 3.01 -18.36 -8.53
CA ARG A 87 4.37 -18.32 -9.10
C ARG A 87 4.49 -17.36 -10.28
N GLU A 88 3.39 -17.11 -10.98
CA GLU A 88 3.34 -16.12 -12.08
C GLU A 88 3.39 -14.67 -11.60
N PHE A 89 3.27 -14.41 -10.29
CA PHE A 89 3.46 -13.07 -9.75
C PHE A 89 4.96 -12.73 -9.70
N PRO A 90 5.38 -11.55 -10.21
CA PRO A 90 6.79 -11.20 -10.29
C PRO A 90 7.44 -11.13 -8.91
N VAL A 91 8.65 -11.69 -8.78
CA VAL A 91 9.53 -11.41 -7.63
C VAL A 91 10.04 -9.99 -7.79
N LEU A 92 9.83 -9.16 -6.77
CA LEU A 92 10.17 -7.74 -6.75
C LEU A 92 11.34 -7.50 -5.79
N SER A 93 12.24 -6.59 -6.16
CA SER A 93 13.19 -6.02 -5.22
C SER A 93 12.52 -4.98 -4.32
N TYR A 94 13.16 -4.63 -3.20
CA TYR A 94 12.65 -3.55 -2.35
C TYR A 94 12.66 -2.19 -3.09
N SER A 95 13.63 -1.98 -3.99
CA SER A 95 13.69 -0.79 -4.85
C SER A 95 12.50 -0.73 -5.82
N ASP A 96 12.09 -1.85 -6.41
CA ASP A 96 10.88 -1.90 -7.25
C ASP A 96 9.65 -1.43 -6.49
N LEU A 97 9.48 -1.88 -5.24
CA LEU A 97 8.37 -1.46 -4.39
C LEU A 97 8.37 0.05 -4.11
N ILE A 98 9.54 0.63 -3.86
CA ILE A 98 9.66 2.07 -3.64
C ILE A 98 9.25 2.84 -4.90
N LEU A 99 9.70 2.40 -6.08
CA LEU A 99 9.34 3.00 -7.36
C LEU A 99 7.84 2.85 -7.66
N ILE A 100 7.23 1.70 -7.36
CA ILE A 100 5.78 1.49 -7.50
C ILE A 100 4.98 2.45 -6.61
N ALA A 101 5.44 2.69 -5.38
CA ALA A 101 4.76 3.60 -4.45
C ALA A 101 5.11 5.08 -4.66
N CYS A 102 6.11 5.39 -5.49
CA CYS A 102 6.76 6.70 -5.57
C CYS A 102 7.25 7.18 -4.18
N GLY A 103 7.80 6.27 -3.37
CA GLY A 103 8.32 6.58 -2.04
C GLY A 103 8.11 5.47 -1.01
N THR A 104 8.57 5.69 0.22
CA THR A 104 8.58 4.65 1.27
C THR A 104 7.38 4.67 2.20
N TYR A 105 6.54 5.71 2.16
CA TYR A 105 5.47 5.87 3.14
C TYR A 105 4.47 4.71 3.08
N GLN A 106 3.96 4.39 1.88
CA GLN A 106 2.97 3.31 1.71
C GLN A 106 3.58 1.93 1.99
N LEU A 107 4.85 1.77 1.65
CA LEU A 107 5.62 0.56 1.92
C LEU A 107 5.77 0.31 3.43
N LYS A 108 6.03 1.36 4.22
CA LYS A 108 6.08 1.26 5.69
C LYS A 108 4.72 0.92 6.32
N GLN A 109 3.61 1.23 5.65
CA GLN A 109 2.26 0.89 6.11
C GLN A 109 1.86 -0.55 5.78
N ALA A 110 2.43 -1.14 4.73
CA ALA A 110 2.05 -2.46 4.22
C ALA A 110 2.09 -3.59 5.29
N PRO A 111 3.13 -3.73 6.13
CA PRO A 111 3.15 -4.76 7.17
C PRO A 111 2.00 -4.64 8.16
N SER A 112 1.55 -3.42 8.44
CA SER A 112 0.50 -3.14 9.40
C SER A 112 -0.88 -3.55 8.85
N TYR A 113 -1.16 -3.23 7.58
CA TYR A 113 -2.36 -3.73 6.90
C TYR A 113 -2.33 -5.24 6.76
N TYR A 114 -1.17 -5.82 6.42
CA TYR A 114 -1.01 -7.27 6.35
C TYR A 114 -1.31 -7.96 7.69
N GLY A 115 -0.78 -7.42 8.79
CA GLY A 115 -1.00 -7.96 10.13
C GLY A 115 -2.47 -7.98 10.54
N GLU A 116 -3.21 -6.91 10.27
CA GLU A 116 -4.67 -6.89 10.52
C GLU A 116 -5.40 -7.99 9.77
N HIS A 117 -4.97 -8.30 8.55
CA HIS A 117 -5.59 -9.34 7.74
C HIS A 117 -5.34 -10.76 8.24
N ILE A 118 -4.11 -11.04 8.65
CA ILE A 118 -3.75 -12.37 9.16
C ILE A 118 -4.35 -12.59 10.55
N ARG A 119 -4.30 -11.58 11.44
CA ARG A 119 -4.75 -11.70 12.83
C ARG A 119 -6.26 -11.86 12.97
N PHE A 120 -7.07 -11.06 12.27
CA PHE A 120 -8.53 -11.06 12.49
C PHE A 120 -9.30 -12.08 11.66
N ASN A 121 -8.84 -12.39 10.45
CA ASN A 121 -9.61 -13.22 9.51
C ASN A 121 -8.86 -14.49 9.08
N GLY A 122 -7.64 -14.74 9.58
CA GLY A 122 -6.85 -15.94 9.32
C GLY A 122 -6.32 -16.11 7.89
N CYS A 123 -6.81 -15.38 6.89
CA CYS A 123 -6.38 -15.50 5.50
C CYS A 123 -6.47 -14.16 4.73
N TYR A 124 -5.43 -13.89 3.94
CA TYR A 124 -5.43 -12.82 2.93
C TYR A 124 -6.17 -13.32 1.68
N GLN A 125 -7.41 -12.90 1.48
CA GLN A 125 -8.22 -13.35 0.34
C GLN A 125 -7.73 -12.71 -0.96
N ILE A 126 -7.01 -13.50 -1.74
CA ILE A 126 -6.60 -13.18 -3.10
C ILE A 126 -7.37 -14.06 -4.06
N GLU A 127 -7.89 -13.43 -5.10
CA GLU A 127 -8.68 -14.06 -6.12
C GLU A 127 -8.05 -13.76 -7.49
N LEU A 128 -7.91 -14.78 -8.34
CA LEU A 128 -7.55 -14.60 -9.74
C LEU A 128 -8.82 -14.49 -10.57
N CYS A 129 -8.82 -13.59 -11.55
CA CYS A 129 -9.84 -13.59 -12.57
C CYS A 129 -9.78 -14.91 -13.38
N ASN A 130 -10.93 -15.48 -13.68
CA ASN A 130 -11.07 -16.76 -14.38
C ASN A 130 -10.78 -16.66 -15.87
N ASP A 131 -10.78 -15.45 -16.43
CA ASP A 131 -10.46 -15.23 -17.84
C ASP A 131 -8.95 -15.11 -18.04
N HIS A 132 -8.32 -16.25 -18.30
CA HIS A 132 -6.88 -16.34 -18.59
C HIS A 132 -6.53 -15.95 -20.03
N ARG A 133 -7.51 -15.65 -20.92
CA ARG A 133 -7.26 -15.59 -22.38
C ARG A 133 -8.10 -14.58 -23.18
N GLY A 134 -8.45 -13.43 -22.59
CA GLY A 134 -8.53 -12.18 -23.38
C GLY A 134 -9.88 -11.50 -23.57
N SER A 135 -11.02 -12.06 -23.11
CA SER A 135 -12.33 -11.42 -23.32
C SER A 135 -12.63 -10.27 -22.33
N ILE A 136 -12.10 -10.36 -21.11
CA ILE A 136 -12.19 -9.35 -20.06
C ILE A 136 -11.28 -8.15 -20.40
N MET A 137 -10.31 -8.30 -21.30
CA MET A 137 -9.25 -7.30 -21.50
C MET A 137 -9.36 -6.46 -22.77
N GLU A 138 -10.37 -6.63 -23.62
CA GLU A 138 -10.52 -5.81 -24.85
C GLU A 138 -10.64 -4.30 -24.59
N GLY A 139 -11.14 -3.89 -23.41
CA GLY A 139 -11.33 -2.47 -23.04
C GLY A 139 -10.12 -1.79 -22.38
N VAL A 140 -9.07 -2.56 -22.04
CA VAL A 140 -7.82 -2.03 -21.49
C VAL A 140 -6.77 -2.44 -22.51
N ASN A 141 -5.99 -1.52 -23.09
CA ASN A 141 -5.03 -1.87 -24.15
C ASN A 141 -3.93 -2.82 -23.60
N VAL A 142 -4.20 -4.13 -23.55
CA VAL A 142 -3.44 -5.11 -22.77
C VAL A 142 -2.63 -6.01 -23.70
N SER A 143 -1.36 -6.18 -23.36
CA SER A 143 -0.45 -7.11 -24.03
C SER A 143 -0.86 -8.58 -23.82
N PRO A 144 -0.51 -9.50 -24.73
CA PRO A 144 -0.74 -10.93 -24.50
C PRO A 144 -0.07 -11.41 -23.19
N ASN A 145 -0.61 -12.47 -22.57
CA ASN A 145 -0.14 -13.07 -21.31
C ASN A 145 -0.34 -12.20 -20.05
N CYS A 146 -1.32 -11.31 -20.10
CA CYS A 146 -1.74 -10.61 -18.89
C CYS A 146 -2.86 -11.33 -18.17
N PHE A 147 -2.84 -11.25 -16.84
CA PHE A 147 -3.90 -11.73 -15.97
C PHE A 147 -4.28 -10.67 -14.94
N LEU A 148 -5.54 -10.71 -14.49
CA LEU A 148 -6.08 -9.78 -13.52
C LEU A 148 -6.21 -10.45 -12.15
N LEU A 149 -5.57 -9.85 -11.15
CA LEU A 149 -5.69 -10.25 -9.75
C LEU A 149 -6.63 -9.29 -9.02
N ARG A 150 -7.50 -9.85 -8.17
CA ARG A 150 -8.35 -9.11 -7.23
C ARG A 150 -8.00 -9.51 -5.80
N ALA A 151 -7.85 -8.53 -4.92
CA ALA A 151 -7.67 -8.77 -3.49
C ALA A 151 -8.70 -7.98 -2.68
N ARG A 152 -9.08 -8.55 -1.53
CA ARG A 152 -10.07 -7.97 -0.62
C ARG A 152 -9.39 -7.51 0.66
N ILE A 153 -9.41 -6.20 0.89
CA ILE A 153 -8.73 -5.53 2.00
C ILE A 153 -9.74 -4.95 2.98
N ALA A 154 -9.64 -5.26 4.26
CA ALA A 154 -10.53 -4.75 5.29
C ALA A 154 -10.13 -3.31 5.62
N GLY A 155 -11.11 -2.44 5.85
CA GLY A 155 -10.86 -1.07 6.25
C GLY A 155 -10.47 -0.99 7.72
N ARG A 156 -9.36 -0.32 8.02
CA ARG A 156 -8.88 -0.04 9.38
C ARG A 156 -9.81 0.87 10.20
N HIS A 157 -10.42 1.85 9.54
CA HIS A 157 -11.11 2.95 10.22
C HIS A 157 -12.64 2.82 10.21
N ILE A 158 -13.18 1.87 9.45
CA ILE A 158 -14.62 1.66 9.31
C ILE A 158 -14.87 0.16 9.37
N SER A 159 -15.46 -0.28 10.48
CA SER A 159 -15.85 -1.67 10.66
C SER A 159 -16.70 -2.18 9.47
N ARG A 160 -16.46 -3.42 9.05
CA ARG A 160 -17.12 -4.12 7.92
C ARG A 160 -16.88 -3.55 6.52
N LYS A 161 -16.13 -2.46 6.36
CA LYS A 161 -15.80 -1.95 5.02
C LYS A 161 -14.74 -2.84 4.37
N VAL A 162 -14.99 -3.28 3.14
CA VAL A 162 -14.03 -4.03 2.32
C VAL A 162 -13.67 -3.19 1.09
N TYR A 163 -12.37 -2.97 0.92
CA TYR A 163 -11.76 -2.41 -0.26
C TYR A 163 -11.38 -3.51 -1.23
N PHE A 164 -11.65 -3.28 -2.51
CA PHE A 164 -11.22 -4.14 -3.61
C PHE A 164 -9.99 -3.52 -4.25
N VAL A 165 -8.95 -4.33 -4.37
CA VAL A 165 -7.71 -3.99 -5.06
C VAL A 165 -7.65 -4.82 -6.34
N TYR A 166 -7.30 -4.20 -7.45
CA TYR A 166 -7.08 -4.87 -8.73
C TYR A 166 -5.66 -4.62 -9.21
N ILE A 167 -5.01 -5.65 -9.72
CA ILE A 167 -3.65 -5.57 -10.26
C ILE A 167 -3.61 -6.35 -11.58
N LEU A 168 -3.26 -5.65 -12.65
CA LEU A 168 -3.01 -6.21 -13.96
C LEU A 168 -1.52 -6.54 -14.09
N ILE A 169 -1.23 -7.81 -14.37
CA ILE A 169 0.13 -8.35 -14.37
C ILE A 169 0.39 -9.01 -15.73
N ASN A 170 1.58 -8.84 -16.28
CA ASN A 170 2.06 -9.59 -17.44
C ASN A 170 3.06 -10.66 -16.96
N SER A 171 2.78 -11.94 -17.22
CA SER A 171 3.63 -13.05 -16.78
C SER A 171 4.92 -13.19 -17.59
N ASN A 172 5.04 -12.55 -18.75
CA ASN A 172 6.27 -12.56 -19.56
C ASN A 172 7.30 -11.53 -19.11
N ASP A 173 6.88 -10.53 -18.35
CA ASP A 173 7.74 -9.47 -17.85
C ASP A 173 8.27 -9.82 -16.45
N SER A 174 9.30 -9.13 -15.98
CA SER A 174 9.91 -9.37 -14.67
C SER A 174 10.03 -8.10 -13.84
N GLY A 175 10.18 -8.25 -12.52
CA GLY A 175 10.31 -7.12 -11.61
C GLY A 175 9.14 -6.13 -11.72
N ARG A 176 9.44 -4.83 -11.60
CA ARG A 176 8.44 -3.76 -11.69
C ARG A 176 7.66 -3.74 -13.01
N SER A 177 8.29 -4.06 -14.14
CA SER A 177 7.66 -3.90 -15.46
C SER A 177 6.51 -4.87 -15.70
N ALA A 178 6.46 -5.98 -14.95
CA ALA A 178 5.36 -6.92 -14.95
C ALA A 178 4.07 -6.36 -14.36
N ILE A 179 4.16 -5.38 -13.44
CA ILE A 179 2.99 -4.71 -12.87
C ILE A 179 2.52 -3.61 -13.84
N LYS A 180 1.52 -3.92 -14.67
CA LYS A 180 1.07 -3.03 -15.75
C LYS A 180 0.16 -1.91 -15.27
N LYS A 181 -0.88 -2.27 -14.51
CA LYS A 181 -1.87 -1.32 -13.98
C LYS A 181 -2.33 -1.82 -12.62
N TYR A 182 -2.76 -0.89 -11.77
CA TYR A 182 -3.39 -1.23 -10.50
C TYR A 182 -4.45 -0.18 -10.15
N CYS A 183 -5.46 -0.58 -9.39
CA CYS A 183 -6.39 0.36 -8.81
C CYS A 183 -6.98 -0.19 -7.51
N CYS A 184 -7.58 0.69 -6.73
CA CYS A 184 -8.34 0.34 -5.55
C CYS A 184 -9.59 1.22 -5.45
N ASN A 185 -10.68 0.69 -4.94
CA ASN A 185 -11.92 1.45 -4.70
C ASN A 185 -11.86 2.37 -3.46
N CYS A 186 -10.68 2.60 -2.87
CA CYS A 186 -10.50 3.62 -1.84
C CYS A 186 -10.39 5.03 -2.44
N ILE A 187 -10.51 6.07 -1.60
CA ILE A 187 -10.58 7.48 -2.04
C ILE A 187 -9.35 7.92 -2.86
N VAL A 188 -8.16 7.38 -2.56
CA VAL A 188 -6.92 7.67 -3.30
C VAL A 188 -6.49 6.52 -4.22
N GLY A 189 -7.33 5.49 -4.38
CA GLY A 189 -6.96 4.24 -5.06
C GLY A 189 -6.99 4.32 -6.58
N ARG A 190 -7.47 5.44 -7.14
CA ARG A 190 -7.54 5.68 -8.59
C ARG A 190 -6.33 6.43 -9.14
N ARG A 191 -5.42 6.89 -8.28
CA ARG A 191 -4.21 7.62 -8.71
C ARG A 191 -3.29 6.73 -9.54
N THR A 192 -2.61 7.33 -10.51
CA THR A 192 -1.60 6.71 -11.38
C THR A 192 -0.17 7.05 -10.95
N VAL A 193 0.00 8.12 -10.16
CA VAL A 193 1.25 8.47 -9.48
C VAL A 193 1.29 7.78 -8.11
N GLY A 194 2.13 6.75 -8.01
CA GLY A 194 2.22 5.88 -6.85
C GLY A 194 0.91 5.12 -6.56
N CYS A 195 0.80 4.47 -5.40
CA CYS A 195 -0.37 3.64 -5.09
C CYS A 195 -0.85 3.79 -3.63
N CYS A 196 -2.11 3.49 -3.34
CA CYS A 196 -2.60 3.54 -1.96
C CYS A 196 -1.99 2.40 -1.09
N ALA A 197 -2.11 2.52 0.24
CA ALA A 197 -1.63 1.48 1.17
C ALA A 197 -2.24 0.09 0.88
N HIS A 198 -3.50 0.02 0.46
CA HIS A 198 -4.15 -1.25 0.14
C HIS A 198 -3.48 -1.95 -1.06
N VAL A 199 -3.22 -1.20 -2.15
CA VAL A 199 -2.51 -1.72 -3.34
C VAL A 199 -1.09 -2.14 -2.94
N MET A 200 -0.37 -1.27 -2.22
CA MET A 200 0.99 -1.55 -1.80
C MET A 200 1.06 -2.80 -0.92
N THR A 201 0.09 -3.02 -0.03
CA THR A 201 0.06 -4.23 0.82
C THR A 201 0.01 -5.51 0.01
N VAL A 202 -0.84 -5.55 -1.04
CA VAL A 202 -0.97 -6.71 -1.93
C VAL A 202 0.34 -6.94 -2.69
N ILE A 203 0.87 -5.90 -3.33
CA ILE A 203 2.11 -5.99 -4.12
C ILE A 203 3.31 -6.35 -3.24
N TRP A 204 3.44 -5.72 -2.08
CA TRP A 204 4.51 -5.97 -1.12
C TRP A 204 4.48 -7.43 -0.64
N TYR A 205 3.31 -7.95 -0.24
CA TYR A 205 3.21 -9.32 0.26
C TYR A 205 3.52 -10.35 -0.83
N LEU A 206 2.88 -10.21 -1.99
CA LEU A 206 3.02 -11.14 -3.11
C LEU A 206 4.40 -11.08 -3.78
N GLY A 207 4.94 -9.88 -3.99
CA GLY A 207 6.15 -9.70 -4.76
C GLY A 207 7.44 -9.77 -3.95
N TRP A 208 7.39 -9.50 -2.65
CA TRP A 208 8.61 -9.37 -1.84
C TRP A 208 8.53 -10.10 -0.50
N ALA A 209 7.48 -9.85 0.30
CA ALA A 209 7.46 -10.26 1.71
C ALA A 209 7.43 -11.78 1.85
N ARG A 210 6.59 -12.50 1.11
CA ARG A 210 6.47 -13.97 1.20
C ARG A 210 7.77 -14.74 0.91
N TYR A 211 8.75 -14.09 0.28
CA TYR A 211 10.06 -14.64 -0.01
C TYR A 211 11.10 -14.33 1.07
N GLN A 212 10.72 -13.57 2.11
CA GLN A 212 11.57 -13.26 3.24
C GLN A 212 11.40 -14.32 4.33
N THR A 213 12.48 -14.60 5.07
CA THR A 213 12.49 -15.62 6.12
C THR A 213 11.65 -15.24 7.34
N ASN A 214 11.40 -13.94 7.57
CA ASN A 214 10.74 -13.42 8.77
C ASN A 214 9.84 -12.23 8.42
N ILE A 215 8.54 -12.48 8.27
CA ILE A 215 7.52 -11.43 8.13
C ILE A 215 6.77 -11.30 9.45
N PHE A 216 7.18 -10.36 10.30
CA PHE A 216 6.45 -10.08 11.53
C PHE A 216 5.49 -8.92 11.32
N PRO A 217 4.18 -9.11 11.53
CA PRO A 217 3.26 -7.99 11.58
C PRO A 217 3.64 -7.06 12.74
N PRO A 218 3.50 -5.73 12.59
CA PRO A 218 3.85 -4.77 13.63
C PRO A 218 3.13 -5.10 14.94
N ALA A 219 3.86 -5.02 16.06
CA ALA A 219 3.32 -5.26 17.40
C ALA A 219 2.63 -6.63 17.59
N GLN A 220 3.16 -7.69 16.98
CA GLN A 220 2.70 -9.07 17.21
C GLN A 220 2.81 -9.47 18.68
N PHE A 221 3.86 -9.01 19.36
CA PHE A 221 4.05 -9.26 20.79
C PHE A 221 2.91 -8.73 21.68
N LEU A 222 2.04 -7.83 21.21
CA LEU A 222 0.89 -7.35 21.96
C LEU A 222 -0.30 -8.32 21.91
N ASP A 223 -0.31 -9.27 20.96
CA ASP A 223 -1.38 -10.27 20.87
C ASP A 223 -1.36 -11.19 22.11
N ASP A 224 -0.18 -11.41 22.69
CA ASP A 224 0.03 -12.23 23.90
C ASP A 224 -0.17 -11.45 25.22
N VAL A 225 -0.47 -10.15 25.15
CA VAL A 225 -0.60 -9.26 26.33
C VAL A 225 -2.06 -9.06 26.74
N LEU A 226 -3.03 -9.44 25.90
CA LEU A 226 -4.45 -9.32 26.22
C LEU A 226 -4.87 -10.38 27.24
N ILE A 227 -5.12 -9.93 28.47
CA ILE A 227 -5.75 -10.73 29.53
C ILE A 227 -7.19 -11.01 29.11
N VAL A 228 -7.52 -12.29 28.92
CA VAL A 228 -8.91 -12.74 28.78
C VAL A 228 -9.60 -12.46 30.11
N TYR A 229 -10.53 -11.51 30.15
CA TYR A 229 -11.45 -11.40 31.28
C TYR A 229 -12.44 -12.56 31.17
N ASP A 230 -12.28 -13.56 32.04
CA ASP A 230 -13.28 -14.61 32.19
C ASP A 230 -14.62 -13.98 32.58
N THR A 231 -15.64 -14.22 31.77
CA THR A 231 -17.01 -13.72 31.96
C THR A 231 -17.79 -14.58 32.96
N ASN A 232 -17.12 -15.11 33.99
CA ASN A 232 -17.74 -16.00 34.97
C ASN A 232 -18.08 -15.35 36.33
N ASP A 233 -17.78 -14.07 36.54
CA ASP A 233 -18.05 -13.40 37.83
C ASP A 233 -19.28 -12.48 37.81
N MET A 234 -20.39 -12.91 37.19
CA MET A 234 -21.68 -12.20 37.27
C MET A 234 -22.86 -13.10 37.66
N ASN A 235 -22.64 -14.13 38.48
CA ASN A 235 -23.71 -14.81 39.21
C ASN A 235 -23.37 -14.93 40.70
N VAL A 236 -23.62 -13.84 41.44
CA VAL A 236 -23.94 -13.87 42.89
C VAL A 236 -25.14 -12.97 43.10
#